data_AF-A0A960VA30-F1
#
_entry.id   AF-A0A960VA30-F1
#
_cell.length_a   1.000
_cell.length_b   1.000
_cell.length_c   1.000
_cell.angle_alpha   90.00
_cell.angle_beta   90.00
_cell.angle_gamma   90.00
#
_symmetry.space_group_name_H-M   'P 1'
#
loop_
_entity.id
_entity.type
_entity.pdbx_description
1 polymer ?
#
loop_
_entity_poly.entity_id
_entity_poly.type
_entity_poly.pdbx_seq_one_letter_code
_entity_poly.pdbx_strand_id
1 'polypeptide(L)'
;MKKNFLLNFTLIGIISGVLIITTILFTNILFIENLPINKVSIGYIHSKSNLHYINYSIPFIIGGFFYLIALNHKRIREHSMQLESQVKDRTLELEKRLKEISFLKNEVFESSKKVKEISGKIHDFALNQLSITKETFSTMQLLDSVASSIAGVANQQEGLCVNNLNVTMHYYEKVNEVHLVSERSQSEGQNTLKKAVSGEKDLNEAKNVIHEIKQKSIQVSKILNLIDRISGQTNLLALNASIEAARAGEEGKGFSVVADEIGKLAELSGKNSKSIGGLIKEQETVTEKSVIFLDGTFQIFKEIIEGIRLLVVNLKSVHGQISDFGVSFSKSISEVKSIQKLAIQMKESTQEQLSGFKKATGLIDSMNLNTTNFMETAEELKGAMASLENVTKRFSDSLES
;
A
#
# COMPACT_ATOMS: atom_id res chain seq x y z
N MET A 1 -11.34 -13.21 -93.28
CA MET A 1 -10.39 -12.27 -93.93
C MET A 1 -10.30 -12.38 -95.46
N LYS A 2 -10.36 -13.55 -96.12
CA LYS A 2 -10.30 -13.64 -97.60
C LYS A 2 -11.49 -13.00 -98.37
N LYS A 3 -12.68 -12.88 -97.76
CA LYS A 3 -13.90 -12.35 -98.42
C LYS A 3 -13.90 -10.82 -98.61
N ASN A 4 -13.23 -10.06 -97.73
CA ASN A 4 -13.11 -8.60 -97.83
C ASN A 4 -12.06 -8.15 -98.86
N PHE A 5 -11.05 -9.00 -99.13
CA PHE A 5 -10.02 -8.69 -100.12
C PHE A 5 -10.56 -8.75 -101.56
N LEU A 6 -11.41 -9.74 -101.87
CA LEU A 6 -12.07 -9.83 -103.17
C LEU A 6 -13.08 -8.69 -103.39
N LEU A 7 -13.81 -8.30 -102.34
CA LEU A 7 -14.79 -7.22 -102.38
C LEU A 7 -14.14 -5.86 -102.64
N ASN A 8 -12.96 -5.59 -102.07
CA ASN A 8 -12.24 -4.34 -102.31
C ASN A 8 -11.67 -4.27 -103.73
N PHE A 9 -11.22 -5.38 -104.31
CA PHE A 9 -10.70 -5.41 -105.69
C PHE A 9 -11.82 -5.21 -106.72
N THR A 10 -13.00 -5.80 -106.50
CA THR A 10 -14.18 -5.55 -107.35
C THR A 10 -14.70 -4.12 -107.19
N LEU A 11 -14.69 -3.55 -105.98
CA LEU A 11 -15.08 -2.15 -105.76
C LEU A 11 -14.13 -1.17 -106.48
N ILE A 12 -12.82 -1.41 -106.40
CA ILE A 12 -11.80 -0.60 -107.11
C ILE A 12 -11.98 -0.74 -108.63
N GLY A 13 -12.24 -1.95 -109.14
CA GLY A 13 -12.55 -2.20 -110.54
C GLY A 13 -13.81 -1.49 -111.03
N ILE A 14 -14.87 -1.46 -110.23
CA ILE A 14 -16.12 -0.75 -110.54
C ILE A 14 -15.90 0.76 -110.50
N ILE A 15 -15.19 1.28 -109.48
CA ILE A 15 -14.89 2.72 -109.36
C ILE A 15 -14.02 3.20 -110.53
N SER A 16 -13.02 2.42 -110.94
CA SER A 16 -12.18 2.75 -112.09
C SER A 16 -12.95 2.65 -113.42
N GLY A 17 -13.84 1.68 -113.58
CA GLY A 17 -14.74 1.58 -114.73
C GLY A 17 -15.73 2.76 -114.82
N VAL A 18 -16.33 3.15 -113.70
CA VAL A 18 -17.23 4.32 -113.61
C VAL A 18 -16.46 5.61 -113.90
N LEU A 19 -15.23 5.76 -113.39
CA LEU A 19 -14.37 6.92 -113.70
C LEU A 19 -14.02 7.03 -115.18
N ILE A 20 -13.75 5.91 -115.87
CA ILE A 20 -13.49 5.93 -117.31
C ILE A 20 -14.76 6.33 -118.08
N ILE A 21 -15.92 5.77 -117.71
CA ILE A 21 -17.21 6.09 -118.35
C ILE A 21 -17.63 7.54 -118.08
N THR A 22 -17.45 8.05 -116.86
CA THR A 22 -17.74 9.46 -116.54
C THR A 22 -16.76 10.39 -117.22
N THR A 23 -15.50 10.01 -117.40
CA THR A 23 -14.53 10.82 -118.16
C THR A 23 -14.87 10.85 -119.66
N ILE A 24 -15.34 9.74 -120.24
CA ILE A 24 -15.81 9.66 -121.63
C ILE A 24 -17.14 10.43 -121.84
N LEU A 25 -18.06 10.38 -120.88
CA LEU A 25 -19.31 11.15 -120.92
C LEU A 25 -19.06 12.66 -120.70
N PHE A 26 -18.13 13.01 -119.80
CA PHE A 26 -17.80 14.40 -119.50
C PHE A 26 -17.03 15.07 -120.65
N THR A 27 -16.17 14.33 -121.36
CA THR A 27 -15.55 14.81 -122.61
C THR A 27 -16.56 14.97 -123.75
N ASN A 28 -17.62 14.14 -123.81
CA ASN A 28 -18.71 14.33 -124.77
C ASN A 28 -19.67 15.48 -124.41
N ILE A 29 -19.94 15.72 -123.12
CA ILE A 29 -20.85 16.79 -122.66
C ILE A 29 -20.18 18.17 -122.69
N LEU A 30 -18.87 18.27 -122.38
CA LEU A 30 -18.14 19.54 -122.48
C LEU A 30 -17.94 20.04 -123.92
N PHE A 31 -18.14 19.19 -124.93
CA PHE A 31 -18.05 19.59 -126.34
C PHE A 31 -19.33 20.24 -126.88
N ILE A 32 -20.46 20.15 -126.15
CA ILE A 32 -21.77 20.58 -126.64
C ILE A 32 -22.22 21.95 -126.09
N GLU A 33 -21.65 22.50 -125.01
CA GLU A 33 -22.33 23.63 -124.35
C GLU A 33 -21.52 24.81 -123.79
N ASN A 34 -20.28 25.09 -124.21
CA ASN A 34 -19.61 26.33 -123.74
C ASN A 34 -18.63 27.00 -124.71
N LEU A 35 -19.15 27.76 -125.70
CA LEU A 35 -18.41 28.87 -126.31
C LEU A 35 -19.36 29.97 -126.87
N PRO A 36 -19.34 31.21 -126.32
CA PRO A 36 -20.04 32.35 -126.87
C PRO A 36 -19.17 33.22 -127.80
N ILE A 37 -19.68 33.43 -129.02
CA ILE A 37 -19.78 34.68 -129.82
C ILE A 37 -18.69 35.78 -129.60
N ASN A 38 -17.76 35.99 -130.57
CA ASN A 38 -17.72 37.18 -131.47
C ASN A 38 -16.50 37.22 -132.44
N LYS A 39 -16.82 37.32 -133.74
CA LYS A 39 -16.21 38.02 -134.92
C LYS A 39 -14.70 38.33 -135.03
N VAL A 40 -14.07 37.79 -136.10
CA VAL A 40 -13.46 38.44 -137.32
C VAL A 40 -12.90 37.28 -138.20
N SER A 41 -13.58 36.73 -139.23
CA SER A 41 -13.69 37.14 -140.67
C SER A 41 -12.33 37.37 -141.37
N ILE A 42 -11.90 36.82 -142.53
CA ILE A 42 -12.47 36.08 -143.68
C ILE A 42 -11.31 35.38 -144.44
N GLY A 43 -11.55 34.22 -145.06
CA GLY A 43 -10.63 33.57 -146.03
C GLY A 43 -11.09 32.16 -146.47
N TYR A 44 -12.12 32.11 -147.30
CA TYR A 44 -12.85 30.94 -147.84
C TYR A 44 -12.02 30.27 -148.98
N ILE A 45 -11.87 28.94 -149.16
CA ILE A 45 -12.77 28.03 -149.92
C ILE A 45 -12.26 26.56 -149.87
N HIS A 46 -13.20 25.65 -149.54
CA HIS A 46 -13.36 24.21 -149.88
C HIS A 46 -12.50 23.04 -149.32
N SER A 47 -13.19 22.22 -148.50
CA SER A 47 -13.31 20.74 -148.57
C SER A 47 -12.17 19.83 -148.07
N LYS A 48 -12.15 19.54 -146.76
CA LYS A 48 -12.26 18.18 -146.15
C LYS A 48 -12.05 18.21 -144.61
N SER A 49 -13.19 18.17 -143.91
CA SER A 49 -13.47 17.41 -142.66
C SER A 49 -12.45 17.35 -141.51
N ASN A 50 -12.65 18.23 -140.50
CA ASN A 50 -12.68 17.98 -139.03
C ASN A 50 -11.58 17.21 -138.28
N LEU A 51 -10.50 16.71 -138.89
CA LEU A 51 -9.54 15.84 -138.18
C LEU A 51 -8.38 16.58 -137.48
N HIS A 52 -8.12 17.85 -137.79
CA HIS A 52 -6.91 18.53 -137.30
C HIS A 52 -7.01 19.10 -135.86
N TYR A 53 -8.23 19.37 -135.36
CA TYR A 53 -8.44 19.86 -133.98
C TYR A 53 -8.35 18.75 -132.91
N ILE A 54 -8.55 17.49 -133.30
CA ILE A 54 -8.38 16.32 -132.42
C ILE A 54 -6.88 16.05 -132.13
N ASN A 55 -5.97 16.46 -133.03
CA ASN A 55 -4.54 16.14 -132.90
C ASN A 55 -3.79 17.00 -131.87
N TYR A 56 -4.26 18.24 -131.60
CA TYR A 56 -3.66 19.12 -130.57
C TYR A 56 -4.32 19.00 -129.20
N SER A 57 -5.53 18.45 -129.12
CA SER A 57 -6.26 18.27 -127.85
C SER A 57 -5.83 17.01 -127.09
N ILE A 58 -5.43 15.94 -127.80
CA ILE A 58 -4.94 14.69 -127.18
C ILE A 58 -3.66 14.90 -126.34
N PRO A 59 -2.59 15.59 -126.80
CA PRO A 59 -1.39 15.84 -125.97
C PRO A 59 -1.67 16.70 -124.74
N PHE A 60 -2.62 17.65 -124.83
CA PHE A 60 -2.99 18.54 -123.72
C PHE A 60 -3.82 17.80 -122.66
N ILE A 61 -4.72 16.90 -123.08
CA ILE A 61 -5.49 16.03 -122.18
C ILE A 61 -4.56 15.01 -121.51
N ILE A 62 -3.64 14.39 -122.27
CA ILE A 62 -2.65 13.45 -121.74
C ILE A 62 -1.68 14.17 -120.78
N GLY A 63 -1.17 15.35 -121.15
CA GLY A 63 -0.31 16.16 -120.29
C GLY A 63 -1.02 16.64 -119.02
N GLY A 64 -2.28 17.07 -119.13
CA GLY A 64 -3.13 17.41 -118.00
C GLY A 64 -3.42 16.22 -117.09
N PHE A 65 -3.61 15.03 -117.66
CA PHE A 65 -3.78 13.78 -116.92
C PHE A 65 -2.50 13.38 -116.17
N PHE A 66 -1.34 13.44 -116.83
CA PHE A 66 -0.04 13.20 -116.17
C PHE A 66 0.29 14.26 -115.12
N TYR A 67 -0.07 15.53 -115.34
CA TYR A 67 0.09 16.60 -114.35
C TYR A 67 -0.82 16.39 -113.13
N LEU A 68 -2.08 16.00 -113.33
CA LEU A 68 -3.01 15.63 -112.26
C LEU A 68 -2.51 14.39 -111.50
N ILE A 69 -1.97 13.37 -112.18
CA ILE A 69 -1.33 12.23 -111.53
C ILE A 69 -0.11 12.67 -110.73
N ALA A 70 0.74 13.55 -111.27
CA ALA A 70 1.92 14.06 -110.56
C ALA A 70 1.56 14.88 -109.32
N LEU A 71 0.53 15.75 -109.41
CA LEU A 71 -0.01 16.49 -108.28
C LEU A 71 -0.63 15.56 -107.23
N ASN A 72 -1.39 14.56 -107.66
CA ASN A 72 -2.00 13.60 -106.76
C ASN A 72 -0.93 12.70 -106.12
N HIS A 73 0.10 12.31 -106.85
CA HIS A 73 1.23 11.54 -106.32
C HIS A 73 2.08 12.35 -105.34
N LYS A 74 2.29 13.66 -105.61
CA LYS A 74 2.93 14.59 -104.68
C LYS A 74 2.11 14.74 -103.40
N ARG A 75 0.79 14.95 -103.51
CA ARG A 75 -0.13 15.05 -102.37
C ARG A 75 -0.19 13.75 -101.56
N ILE A 76 -0.24 12.59 -102.22
CA ILE A 76 -0.18 11.26 -101.57
C ILE A 76 1.15 11.07 -100.86
N ARG A 77 2.28 11.46 -101.48
CA ARG A 77 3.60 11.39 -100.85
C ARG A 77 3.71 12.31 -99.62
N GLU A 78 3.20 13.53 -99.71
CA GLU A 78 3.16 14.48 -98.58
C GLU A 78 2.30 13.95 -97.42
N HIS A 79 1.09 13.46 -97.71
CA HIS A 79 0.23 12.82 -96.71
C HIS A 79 0.85 11.55 -96.13
N SER A 80 1.51 10.73 -96.97
CA SER A 80 2.21 9.52 -96.53
C SER A 80 3.36 9.86 -95.58
N MET A 81 4.15 10.90 -95.90
CA MET A 81 5.23 11.38 -95.03
C MET A 81 4.71 11.98 -93.72
N GLN A 82 3.60 12.73 -93.77
CA GLN A 82 2.94 13.25 -92.55
C GLN A 82 2.38 12.13 -91.69
N LEU A 83 1.74 11.12 -92.28
CA LEU A 83 1.19 9.97 -91.57
C LEU A 83 2.32 9.13 -90.96
N GLU A 84 3.42 8.92 -91.68
CA GLU A 84 4.60 8.23 -91.18
C GLU A 84 5.24 8.98 -90.00
N SER A 85 5.34 10.31 -90.07
CA SER A 85 5.79 11.14 -88.94
C SER A 85 4.85 11.03 -87.74
N GLN A 86 3.53 11.11 -87.95
CA GLN A 86 2.53 10.98 -86.87
C GLN A 86 2.54 9.60 -86.22
N VAL A 87 2.69 8.54 -87.02
CA VAL A 87 2.83 7.17 -86.52
C VAL A 87 4.10 7.07 -85.70
N LYS A 88 5.23 7.61 -86.18
CA LYS A 88 6.51 7.61 -85.47
C LYS A 88 6.45 8.35 -84.14
N ASP A 89 5.85 9.54 -84.10
CA ASP A 89 5.69 10.32 -82.87
C ASP A 89 4.78 9.62 -81.86
N ARG A 90 3.67 9.02 -82.34
CA ARG A 90 2.78 8.21 -81.49
C ARG A 90 3.47 6.94 -80.97
N THR A 91 4.30 6.28 -81.78
CA THR A 91 5.07 5.12 -81.32
C THR A 91 6.09 5.51 -80.27
N LEU A 92 6.77 6.65 -80.43
CA LEU A 92 7.72 7.16 -79.44
C LEU A 92 7.03 7.55 -78.12
N GLU A 93 5.85 8.17 -78.19
CA GLU A 93 5.06 8.49 -77.00
C GLU A 93 4.57 7.21 -76.28
N LEU A 94 4.11 6.21 -77.03
CA LEU A 94 3.72 4.91 -76.49
C LEU A 94 4.92 4.22 -75.81
N GLU A 95 6.09 4.20 -76.43
CA GLU A 95 7.32 3.65 -75.82
C GLU A 95 7.67 4.36 -74.51
N LYS A 96 7.53 5.70 -74.47
CA LYS A 96 7.78 6.48 -73.24
C LYS A 96 6.78 6.10 -72.13
N ARG A 97 5.48 6.03 -72.45
CA ARG A 97 4.45 5.62 -71.48
C ARG A 97 4.65 4.19 -71.00
N LEU A 98 5.06 3.27 -71.87
CA LEU A 98 5.37 1.89 -71.51
C LEU A 98 6.55 1.80 -70.53
N LYS A 99 7.58 2.64 -70.70
CA LYS A 99 8.69 2.76 -69.74
C LYS A 99 8.23 3.30 -68.39
N GLU A 100 7.41 4.35 -68.37
CA GLU A 100 6.84 4.92 -67.13
C GLU A 100 5.95 3.89 -66.40
N ILE A 101 5.11 3.17 -67.14
CA ILE A 101 4.28 2.09 -66.61
C ILE A 101 5.13 0.94 -66.05
N SER A 102 6.21 0.55 -66.74
CA SER A 102 7.14 -0.48 -66.25
C SER A 102 7.84 -0.06 -64.95
N PHE A 103 8.22 1.21 -64.84
CA PHE A 103 8.76 1.77 -63.60
C PHE A 103 7.73 1.74 -62.46
N LEU A 104 6.52 2.25 -62.70
CA LEU A 104 5.42 2.23 -61.73
C LEU A 104 5.06 0.81 -61.28
N LYS A 105 5.07 -0.17 -62.19
CA LYS A 105 4.86 -1.58 -61.87
C LYS A 105 5.87 -2.07 -60.83
N ASN A 106 7.16 -1.82 -61.06
CA ASN A 106 8.21 -2.24 -60.13
C ASN A 106 8.07 -1.54 -58.77
N GLU A 107 7.70 -0.26 -58.76
CA GLU A 107 7.47 0.50 -57.53
C GLU A 107 6.26 -0.04 -56.73
N VAL A 108 5.16 -0.39 -57.41
CA VAL A 108 3.99 -1.03 -56.80
C VAL A 108 4.34 -2.43 -56.27
N PHE A 109 5.13 -3.21 -57.01
CA PHE A 109 5.57 -4.53 -56.59
C PHE A 109 6.45 -4.47 -55.32
N GLU A 110 7.44 -3.58 -55.30
CA GLU A 110 8.29 -3.36 -54.13
C GLU A 110 7.50 -2.82 -52.94
N SER A 111 6.57 -1.89 -53.18
CA SER A 111 5.66 -1.39 -52.13
C SER A 111 4.78 -2.50 -51.57
N SER A 112 4.27 -3.38 -52.44
CA SER A 112 3.45 -4.52 -52.02
C SER A 112 4.21 -5.50 -51.13
N LYS A 113 5.46 -5.79 -51.49
CA LYS A 113 6.36 -6.62 -50.68
C LYS A 113 6.61 -6.00 -49.31
N LYS A 114 6.87 -4.69 -49.23
CA LYS A 114 7.06 -3.98 -47.95
C LYS A 114 5.81 -4.01 -47.08
N VAL A 115 4.62 -3.78 -47.65
CA VAL A 115 3.35 -3.83 -46.90
C VAL A 115 3.06 -5.25 -46.39
N LYS A 116 3.39 -6.28 -47.16
CA LYS A 116 3.29 -7.69 -46.73
C LYS A 116 4.21 -8.01 -45.55
N GLU A 117 5.45 -7.50 -45.57
CA GLU A 117 6.38 -7.62 -44.43
C GLU A 117 5.85 -6.89 -43.19
N ILE A 118 5.34 -5.67 -43.36
CA ILE A 118 4.74 -4.88 -42.26
C ILE A 118 3.52 -5.61 -41.68
N SER A 119 2.63 -6.15 -42.52
CA SER A 119 1.48 -6.97 -42.10
C SER A 119 1.92 -8.18 -41.26
N GLY A 120 2.97 -8.89 -41.67
CA GLY A 120 3.56 -9.97 -40.88
C GLY A 120 4.04 -9.49 -39.50
N LYS A 121 4.76 -8.37 -39.45
CA LYS A 121 5.20 -7.77 -38.18
C LYS A 121 4.05 -7.32 -37.28
N ILE A 122 2.95 -6.80 -37.85
CA ILE A 122 1.75 -6.43 -37.10
C ILE A 122 1.09 -7.67 -36.51
N HIS A 123 1.00 -8.77 -37.28
CA HIS A 123 0.46 -10.03 -36.79
C HIS A 123 1.30 -10.59 -35.62
N ASP A 124 2.63 -10.64 -35.77
CA ASP A 124 3.53 -11.10 -34.72
C ASP A 124 3.46 -10.21 -33.47
N PHE A 125 3.35 -8.88 -33.67
CA PHE A 125 3.13 -7.93 -32.58
C PHE A 125 1.82 -8.20 -31.84
N ALA A 126 0.73 -8.45 -32.56
CA ALA A 126 -0.57 -8.77 -31.97
C ALA A 126 -0.53 -10.08 -31.16
N LEU A 127 0.14 -11.12 -31.65
CA LEU A 127 0.32 -12.37 -30.91
C LEU A 127 1.12 -12.16 -29.61
N ASN A 128 2.20 -11.38 -29.67
CA ASN A 128 2.98 -11.05 -28.48
C ASN A 128 2.15 -10.22 -27.48
N GLN A 129 1.40 -9.23 -27.97
CA GLN A 129 0.51 -8.41 -27.16
C GLN A 129 -0.55 -9.26 -26.43
N LEU A 130 -1.13 -10.27 -27.10
CA LEU A 130 -2.10 -11.18 -26.49
C LEU A 130 -1.51 -12.02 -25.35
N SER A 131 -0.25 -12.46 -25.52
CA SER A 131 0.45 -13.19 -24.45
C SER A 131 0.66 -12.30 -23.23
N ILE A 132 1.11 -11.05 -23.45
CA ILE A 132 1.34 -10.07 -22.38
C ILE A 132 0.03 -9.71 -21.67
N THR A 133 -1.07 -9.48 -22.39
CA THR A 133 -2.36 -9.15 -21.78
C THR A 133 -2.90 -10.30 -20.94
N LYS A 134 -2.75 -11.54 -21.40
CA LYS A 134 -3.13 -12.74 -20.63
C LYS A 134 -2.36 -12.86 -19.32
N GLU A 135 -1.04 -12.67 -19.36
CA GLU A 135 -0.21 -12.70 -18.15
C GLU A 135 -0.61 -11.57 -17.20
N THR A 136 -0.78 -10.35 -17.72
CA THR A 136 -1.21 -9.17 -16.95
C THR A 136 -2.57 -9.41 -16.28
N PHE A 137 -3.51 -10.06 -16.97
CA PHE A 137 -4.81 -10.41 -16.42
C PHE A 137 -4.70 -11.38 -15.24
N SER A 138 -3.89 -12.42 -15.36
CA SER A 138 -3.62 -13.35 -14.25
C SER A 138 -2.97 -12.64 -13.06
N THR A 139 -2.05 -11.69 -13.31
CA THR A 139 -1.47 -10.85 -12.26
C THR A 139 -2.55 -9.99 -11.57
N MET A 140 -3.47 -9.38 -12.32
CA MET A 140 -4.56 -8.58 -11.74
C MET A 140 -5.50 -9.41 -10.85
N GLN A 141 -5.83 -10.64 -11.25
CA GLN A 141 -6.64 -11.54 -10.41
C GLN A 141 -5.95 -11.90 -9.10
N LEU A 142 -4.63 -12.16 -9.15
CA LEU A 142 -3.85 -12.42 -7.95
C LEU A 142 -3.80 -11.19 -7.04
N LEU A 143 -3.60 -10.00 -7.62
CA LEU A 143 -3.60 -8.74 -6.86
C LEU A 143 -4.96 -8.44 -6.21
N ASP A 144 -6.08 -8.71 -6.88
CA ASP A 144 -7.43 -8.58 -6.32
C ASP A 144 -7.64 -9.51 -5.11
N SER A 145 -7.19 -10.77 -5.22
CA SER A 145 -7.24 -11.74 -4.12
C SER A 145 -6.38 -11.30 -2.92
N VAL A 146 -5.15 -10.82 -3.19
CA VAL A 146 -4.24 -10.30 -2.14
C VAL A 146 -4.85 -9.09 -1.45
N ALA A 147 -5.41 -8.13 -2.19
CA ALA A 147 -6.07 -6.97 -1.60
C ALA A 147 -7.28 -7.36 -0.75
N SER A 148 -8.12 -8.30 -1.21
CA SER A 148 -9.23 -8.82 -0.41
C SER A 148 -8.76 -9.47 0.90
N SER A 149 -7.63 -10.20 0.85
CA SER A 149 -7.00 -10.78 2.04
C SER A 149 -6.50 -9.69 3.00
N ILE A 150 -5.82 -8.65 2.50
CA ILE A 150 -5.36 -7.51 3.31
C ILE A 150 -6.56 -6.80 3.98
N ALA A 151 -7.66 -6.60 3.27
CA ALA A 151 -8.89 -6.02 3.84
C ALA A 151 -9.47 -6.90 4.96
N GLY A 152 -9.44 -8.22 4.81
CA GLY A 152 -9.82 -9.18 5.85
C GLY A 152 -8.96 -9.04 7.10
N VAL A 153 -7.63 -9.01 6.93
CA VAL A 153 -6.68 -8.81 8.03
C VAL A 153 -6.91 -7.46 8.72
N ALA A 154 -7.14 -6.37 7.97
CA ALA A 154 -7.40 -5.05 8.53
C ALA A 154 -8.66 -5.03 9.42
N ASN A 155 -9.77 -5.64 8.96
CA ASN A 155 -11.00 -5.73 9.75
C ASN A 155 -10.82 -6.60 11.00
N GLN A 156 -10.09 -7.72 10.89
CA GLN A 156 -9.77 -8.56 12.05
C GLN A 156 -8.90 -7.79 13.06
N GLN A 157 -7.91 -7.04 12.59
CA GLN A 157 -7.03 -6.23 13.42
C GLN A 157 -7.80 -5.16 14.19
N GLU A 158 -8.80 -4.53 13.57
CA GLU A 158 -9.69 -3.56 14.23
C GLU A 158 -10.44 -4.19 15.41
N GLY A 159 -11.05 -5.37 15.21
CA GLY A 159 -11.74 -6.11 16.27
C GLY A 159 -10.81 -6.52 17.41
N LEU A 160 -9.59 -6.98 17.08
CA LEU A 160 -8.56 -7.31 18.07
C LEU A 160 -8.11 -6.08 18.86
N CYS A 161 -8.00 -4.91 18.23
CA CYS A 161 -7.64 -3.66 18.91
C CYS A 161 -8.70 -3.23 19.92
N VAL A 162 -9.99 -3.32 19.55
CA VAL A 162 -11.10 -2.98 20.47
C VAL A 162 -11.07 -3.90 21.70
N ASN A 163 -10.93 -5.21 21.49
CA ASN A 163 -10.86 -6.14 22.61
C ASN A 163 -9.62 -5.90 23.49
N ASN A 164 -8.45 -5.69 22.88
CA ASN A 164 -7.22 -5.37 23.61
C ASN A 164 -7.35 -4.07 24.41
N LEU A 165 -7.96 -3.02 23.85
CA LEU A 165 -8.20 -1.77 24.57
C LEU A 165 -9.09 -1.99 25.79
N ASN A 166 -10.21 -2.72 25.64
CA ASN A 166 -11.11 -3.01 26.75
C ASN A 166 -10.40 -3.75 27.89
N VAL A 167 -9.63 -4.81 27.55
CA VAL A 167 -8.86 -5.58 28.53
C VAL A 167 -7.80 -4.70 29.19
N THR A 168 -7.05 -3.93 28.41
CA THR A 168 -5.98 -3.06 28.91
C THR A 168 -6.52 -1.96 29.82
N MET A 169 -7.65 -1.34 29.46
CA MET A 169 -8.32 -0.33 30.30
C MET A 169 -8.85 -0.93 31.60
N HIS A 170 -9.44 -2.12 31.55
CA HIS A 170 -9.90 -2.81 32.75
C HIS A 170 -8.76 -3.08 33.74
N TYR A 171 -7.61 -3.57 33.26
CA TYR A 171 -6.45 -3.77 34.11
C TYR A 171 -5.81 -2.46 34.58
N TYR A 172 -5.83 -1.40 33.77
CA TYR A 172 -5.37 -0.07 34.18
C TYR A 172 -6.19 0.47 35.37
N GLU A 173 -7.52 0.31 35.34
CA GLU A 173 -8.39 0.65 36.47
C GLU A 173 -8.03 -0.15 37.72
N LYS A 174 -7.77 -1.46 37.57
CA LYS A 174 -7.31 -2.31 38.69
C LYS A 174 -5.96 -1.91 39.25
N VAL A 175 -5.01 -1.51 38.42
CA VAL A 175 -3.73 -0.97 38.89
C VAL A 175 -3.94 0.31 39.71
N ASN A 176 -4.85 1.19 39.29
CA ASN A 176 -5.16 2.41 40.03
C ASN A 176 -5.84 2.12 41.38
N GLU A 177 -6.75 1.14 41.45
CA GLU A 177 -7.33 0.67 42.71
C GLU A 177 -6.23 0.16 43.67
N VAL A 178 -5.32 -0.68 43.17
CA VAL A 178 -4.22 -1.24 43.96
C VAL A 178 -3.21 -0.16 44.37
N HIS A 179 -3.01 0.88 43.55
CA HIS A 179 -2.17 2.03 43.89
C HIS A 179 -2.69 2.76 45.14
N LEU A 180 -3.99 3.07 45.17
CA LEU A 180 -4.63 3.72 46.31
C LEU A 180 -4.57 2.87 47.58
N VAL A 181 -4.78 1.55 47.45
CA VAL A 181 -4.66 0.62 48.58
C VAL A 181 -3.22 0.57 49.09
N SER A 182 -2.24 0.48 48.18
CA SER A 182 -0.81 0.44 48.53
C SER A 182 -0.36 1.72 49.26
N GLU A 183 -0.80 2.89 48.79
CA GLU A 183 -0.53 4.18 49.45
C GLU A 183 -1.12 4.22 50.87
N ARG A 184 -2.39 3.80 51.02
CA ARG A 184 -3.03 3.69 52.34
C ARG A 184 -2.29 2.72 53.26
N SER A 185 -1.95 1.53 52.78
CA SER A 185 -1.22 0.53 53.55
C SER A 185 0.16 1.04 53.99
N GLN A 186 0.85 1.82 53.14
CA GLN A 186 2.12 2.44 53.50
C GLN A 186 1.96 3.44 54.65
N SER A 187 0.94 4.30 54.58
CA SER A 187 0.61 5.26 55.64
C SER A 187 0.25 4.56 56.96
N GLU A 188 -0.60 3.53 56.90
CA GLU A 188 -0.98 2.72 58.06
C GLU A 188 0.21 1.96 58.67
N GLY A 189 1.09 1.40 57.84
CA GLY A 189 2.31 0.73 58.28
C GLY A 189 3.26 1.69 59.01
N GLN A 190 3.44 2.91 58.49
CA GLN A 190 4.23 3.94 59.17
C GLN A 190 3.61 4.38 60.50
N ASN A 191 2.28 4.54 60.57
CA ASN A 191 1.60 4.88 61.82
C ASN A 191 1.73 3.76 62.86
N THR A 192 1.56 2.51 62.43
CA THR A 192 1.74 1.33 63.29
C THR A 192 3.17 1.24 63.82
N LEU A 193 4.17 1.54 62.98
CA LEU A 193 5.57 1.61 63.41
C LEU A 193 5.78 2.69 64.49
N LYS A 194 5.22 3.89 64.31
CA LYS A 194 5.30 4.97 65.30
C LYS A 194 4.69 4.55 66.64
N LYS A 195 3.52 3.90 66.62
CA LYS A 195 2.86 3.39 67.82
C LYS A 195 3.68 2.29 68.51
N ALA A 196 4.24 1.35 67.76
CA ALA A 196 5.07 0.28 68.31
C ALA A 196 6.33 0.82 68.99
N VAL A 197 7.02 1.79 68.38
CA VAL A 197 8.18 2.47 68.97
C VAL A 197 7.79 3.25 70.24
N SER A 198 6.62 3.89 70.25
CA SER A 198 6.10 4.52 71.49
C SER A 198 5.85 3.48 72.59
N GLY A 199 5.25 2.34 72.26
CA GLY A 199 5.01 1.25 73.22
C GLY A 199 6.30 0.66 73.79
N GLU A 200 7.36 0.53 72.98
CA GLU A 200 8.69 0.13 73.45
C GLU A 200 9.24 1.13 74.49
N LYS A 201 9.04 2.44 74.26
CA LYS A 201 9.42 3.49 75.21
C LYS A 201 8.64 3.36 76.53
N ASP A 202 7.33 3.17 76.46
CA ASP A 202 6.48 3.04 77.65
C ASP A 202 6.85 1.79 78.48
N LEU A 203 7.19 0.68 77.83
CA LEU A 203 7.70 -0.53 78.49
C LEU A 203 9.03 -0.29 79.20
N ASN A 204 9.94 0.46 78.58
CA ASN A 204 11.21 0.81 79.20
C ASN A 204 11.02 1.70 80.43
N GLU A 205 10.04 2.62 80.39
CA GLU A 205 9.65 3.42 81.56
C GLU A 205 9.04 2.57 82.67
N ALA A 206 8.15 1.64 82.34
CA ALA A 206 7.59 0.69 83.31
C ALA A 206 8.68 -0.17 83.99
N LYS A 207 9.68 -0.61 83.24
CA LYS A 207 10.85 -1.33 83.77
C LYS A 207 11.62 -0.50 84.80
N ASN A 208 11.82 0.79 84.53
CA ASN A 208 12.48 1.70 85.46
C ASN A 208 11.68 1.87 86.76
N VAL A 209 10.35 2.03 86.67
CA VAL A 209 9.47 2.15 87.84
C VAL A 209 9.53 0.88 88.71
N ILE A 210 9.50 -0.31 88.11
CA ILE A 210 9.63 -1.56 88.88
C ILE A 210 11.01 -1.67 89.56
N HIS A 211 12.06 -1.22 88.88
CA HIS A 211 13.38 -1.17 89.48
C HIS A 211 13.41 -0.24 90.71
N GLU A 212 12.77 0.92 90.62
CA GLU A 212 12.65 1.84 91.75
C GLU A 212 11.86 1.22 92.91
N ILE A 213 10.75 0.53 92.64
CA ILE A 213 9.98 -0.20 93.66
C ILE A 213 10.87 -1.25 94.35
N LYS A 214 11.66 -2.03 93.59
CA LYS A 214 12.60 -3.01 94.15
C LYS A 214 13.60 -2.35 95.10
N GLN A 215 14.17 -1.21 94.72
CA GLN A 215 15.12 -0.46 95.58
C GLN A 215 14.44 0.06 96.85
N LYS A 216 13.21 0.57 96.75
CA LYS A 216 12.43 1.02 97.91
C LYS A 216 12.08 -0.13 98.86
N SER A 217 11.69 -1.29 98.34
CA SER A 217 11.44 -2.50 99.16
C SER A 217 12.66 -2.92 99.96
N ILE A 218 13.86 -2.90 99.35
CA ILE A 218 15.12 -3.20 100.05
C ILE A 218 15.37 -2.19 101.19
N GLN A 219 15.05 -0.91 100.98
CA GLN A 219 15.17 0.10 102.04
C GLN A 219 14.19 -0.16 103.19
N VAL A 220 12.94 -0.51 102.89
CA VAL A 220 11.93 -0.86 103.90
C VAL A 220 12.34 -2.11 104.68
N SER A 221 12.84 -3.15 104.01
CA SER A 221 13.39 -4.37 104.64
C SER A 221 14.49 -4.04 105.66
N LYS A 222 15.38 -3.08 105.37
CA LYS A 222 16.41 -2.61 106.32
C LYS A 222 15.81 -1.91 107.53
N ILE A 223 14.78 -1.08 107.34
CA ILE A 223 14.08 -0.39 108.43
C ILE A 223 13.38 -1.40 109.34
N LEU A 224 12.70 -2.41 108.79
CA LEU A 224 12.02 -3.45 109.55
C LEU A 224 12.99 -4.28 110.39
N ASN A 225 14.16 -4.62 109.84
CA ASN A 225 15.23 -5.28 110.60
C ASN A 225 15.74 -4.41 111.77
N LEU A 226 15.82 -3.09 111.57
CA LEU A 226 16.18 -2.17 112.66
C LEU A 226 15.08 -2.13 113.74
N ILE A 227 13.81 -2.08 113.36
CA ILE A 227 12.67 -2.11 114.29
C ILE A 227 12.66 -3.41 115.08
N ASP A 228 12.87 -4.57 114.44
CA ASP A 228 12.92 -5.86 115.15
C ASP A 228 14.05 -5.88 116.20
N ARG A 229 15.21 -5.31 115.86
CA ARG A 229 16.33 -5.15 116.81
C ARG A 229 16.00 -4.22 117.97
N ILE A 230 15.38 -3.06 117.70
CA ILE A 230 14.96 -2.09 118.73
C ILE A 230 13.91 -2.71 119.65
N SER A 231 12.91 -3.40 119.09
CA SER A 231 11.89 -4.12 119.83
C SER A 231 12.49 -5.21 120.71
N GLY A 232 13.45 -5.99 120.20
CA GLY A 232 14.18 -6.97 121.00
C GLY A 232 14.98 -6.35 122.15
N GLN A 233 15.67 -5.23 121.90
CA GLN A 233 16.38 -4.48 122.95
C GLN A 233 15.42 -3.89 123.99
N THR A 234 14.29 -3.34 123.56
CA THR A 234 13.27 -2.76 124.43
C THR A 234 12.62 -3.83 125.30
N ASN A 235 12.36 -5.01 124.75
CA ASN A 235 11.84 -6.15 125.49
C ASN A 235 12.83 -6.64 126.56
N LEU A 236 14.12 -6.69 126.25
CA LEU A 236 15.17 -7.00 127.23
C LEU A 236 15.28 -5.95 128.34
N LEU A 237 15.19 -4.67 127.99
CA LEU A 237 15.16 -3.56 128.96
C LEU A 237 13.93 -3.63 129.87
N ALA A 238 12.77 -3.91 129.30
CA ALA A 238 11.51 -4.09 130.02
C ALA A 238 11.58 -5.29 130.98
N LEU A 239 12.14 -6.41 130.53
CA LEU A 239 12.37 -7.59 131.38
C LEU A 239 13.30 -7.24 132.56
N ASN A 240 14.41 -6.57 132.30
CA ASN A 240 15.33 -6.13 133.35
C ASN A 240 14.65 -5.18 134.35
N ALA A 241 13.82 -4.26 133.86
CA ALA A 241 13.06 -3.34 134.70
C ALA A 241 11.99 -4.07 135.54
N SER A 242 11.31 -5.08 134.98
CA SER A 242 10.31 -5.88 135.70
C SER A 242 10.96 -6.73 136.79
N ILE A 243 12.15 -7.29 136.52
CA ILE A 243 12.98 -8.00 137.53
C ILE A 243 13.38 -7.06 138.67
N GLU A 244 13.87 -5.86 138.35
CA GLU A 244 14.31 -4.90 139.38
C GLU A 244 13.13 -4.32 140.18
N ALA A 245 11.98 -4.13 139.52
CA ALA A 245 10.73 -3.76 140.18
C ALA A 245 10.22 -4.84 141.15
N ALA A 246 10.32 -6.13 140.77
CA ALA A 246 10.02 -7.24 141.68
C ALA A 246 11.00 -7.28 142.87
N ARG A 247 12.26 -6.87 142.65
CA ARG A 247 13.31 -6.80 143.68
C ARG A 247 13.07 -5.70 144.71
N ALA A 248 12.42 -4.61 144.32
CA ALA A 248 12.07 -3.49 145.19
C ALA A 248 10.82 -3.73 146.08
N GLY A 249 10.13 -4.88 145.93
CA GLY A 249 9.01 -5.25 146.81
C GLY A 249 7.76 -4.38 146.61
N GLU A 250 7.15 -3.92 147.71
CA GLU A 250 5.92 -3.09 147.68
C GLU A 250 6.11 -1.77 146.93
N GLU A 251 7.27 -1.12 147.06
CA GLU A 251 7.61 0.16 146.40
C GLU A 251 7.76 0.02 144.87
N GLY A 252 8.00 -1.20 144.37
CA GLY A 252 8.22 -1.48 142.95
C GLY A 252 6.97 -1.87 142.16
N LYS A 253 5.81 -2.09 142.81
CA LYS A 253 4.59 -2.59 142.15
C LYS A 253 4.14 -1.75 140.96
N GLY A 254 4.16 -0.42 141.08
CA GLY A 254 3.79 0.48 139.98
C GLY A 254 4.75 0.41 138.80
N PHE A 255 6.05 0.28 139.06
CA PHE A 255 7.08 0.13 138.04
C PHE A 255 7.03 -1.24 137.34
N SER A 256 6.66 -2.30 138.06
CA SER A 256 6.50 -3.64 137.48
C SER A 256 5.37 -3.69 136.46
N VAL A 257 4.22 -3.05 136.74
CA VAL A 257 3.10 -2.97 135.79
C VAL A 257 3.50 -2.22 134.52
N VAL A 258 4.22 -1.10 134.66
CA VAL A 258 4.71 -0.32 133.50
C VAL A 258 5.75 -1.12 132.71
N ALA A 259 6.67 -1.82 133.37
CA ALA A 259 7.69 -2.64 132.72
C ALA A 259 7.08 -3.80 131.93
N ASP A 260 6.09 -4.50 132.49
CA ASP A 260 5.36 -5.57 131.80
C ASP A 260 4.60 -5.05 130.57
N GLU A 261 3.98 -3.88 130.66
CA GLU A 261 3.27 -3.28 129.53
C GLU A 261 4.24 -2.84 128.42
N ILE A 262 5.40 -2.27 128.77
CA ILE A 262 6.47 -1.95 127.81
C ILE A 262 6.98 -3.24 127.14
N GLY A 263 7.15 -4.33 127.90
CA GLY A 263 7.57 -5.63 127.37
C GLY A 263 6.57 -6.17 126.34
N LYS A 264 5.28 -6.16 126.66
CA LYS A 264 4.21 -6.57 125.73
C LYS A 264 4.18 -5.70 124.47
N LEU A 265 4.31 -4.37 124.60
CA LEU A 265 4.38 -3.46 123.45
C LEU A 265 5.60 -3.74 122.57
N ALA A 266 6.75 -4.04 123.17
CA ALA A 266 7.97 -4.39 122.45
C ALA A 266 7.83 -5.72 121.71
N GLU A 267 7.26 -6.75 122.35
CA GLU A 267 6.95 -8.03 121.71
C GLU A 267 5.97 -7.86 120.53
N LEU A 268 4.89 -7.10 120.74
CA LEU A 268 3.90 -6.80 119.71
C LEU A 268 4.52 -6.04 118.53
N SER A 269 5.39 -5.07 118.81
CA SER A 269 6.12 -4.31 117.78
C SER A 269 7.05 -5.21 116.97
N GLY A 270 7.80 -6.11 117.62
CA GLY A 270 8.65 -7.10 116.93
C GLY A 270 7.84 -8.06 116.07
N LYS A 271 6.71 -8.57 116.59
CA LYS A 271 5.79 -9.44 115.83
C LYS A 271 5.21 -8.73 114.61
N ASN A 272 4.75 -7.49 114.77
CA ASN A 272 4.23 -6.68 113.67
C ASN A 272 5.32 -6.37 112.63
N SER A 273 6.54 -6.03 113.06
CA SER A 273 7.68 -5.80 112.16
C SER A 273 7.99 -7.04 111.31
N LYS A 274 7.99 -8.24 111.92
CA LYS A 274 8.18 -9.52 111.20
C LYS A 274 7.05 -9.80 110.22
N SER A 275 5.79 -9.55 110.59
CA SER A 275 4.65 -9.69 109.68
C SER A 275 4.76 -8.76 108.48
N ILE A 276 5.09 -7.47 108.68
CA ILE A 276 5.33 -6.52 107.59
C ILE A 276 6.54 -6.97 106.75
N GLY A 277 7.60 -7.48 107.38
CA GLY A 277 8.77 -8.02 106.67
C GLY A 277 8.44 -9.21 105.77
N GLY A 278 7.49 -10.05 106.18
CA GLY A 278 6.93 -11.12 105.34
C GLY A 278 6.26 -10.56 104.08
N LEU A 279 5.40 -9.55 104.23
CA LEU A 279 4.71 -8.88 103.11
C LEU A 279 5.71 -8.21 102.15
N ILE A 280 6.77 -7.57 102.68
CA ILE A 280 7.80 -6.95 101.84
C ILE A 280 8.59 -8.00 101.04
N LYS A 281 8.92 -9.16 101.64
CA LYS A 281 9.57 -10.27 100.90
C LYS A 281 8.67 -10.84 99.80
N GLU A 282 7.37 -10.93 100.06
CA GLU A 282 6.40 -11.33 99.04
C GLU A 282 6.39 -10.31 97.89
N GLN A 283 6.38 -9.01 98.21
CA GLN A 283 6.47 -7.93 97.23
C GLN A 283 7.79 -7.93 96.44
N GLU A 284 8.93 -8.22 97.06
CA GLU A 284 10.21 -8.43 96.38
C GLU A 284 10.11 -9.59 95.36
N THR A 285 9.49 -10.70 95.75
CA THR A 285 9.28 -11.85 94.84
C THR A 285 8.39 -11.48 93.65
N VAL A 286 7.31 -10.72 93.88
CA VAL A 286 6.42 -10.25 92.82
C VAL A 286 7.16 -9.30 91.86
N THR A 287 7.91 -8.34 92.39
CA THR A 287 8.68 -7.39 91.55
C THR A 287 9.76 -8.07 90.72
N GLU A 288 10.45 -9.10 91.23
CA GLU A 288 11.39 -9.89 90.45
C GLU A 288 10.72 -10.63 89.29
N LYS A 289 9.56 -11.25 89.54
CA LYS A 289 8.76 -11.87 88.47
C LYS A 289 8.32 -10.84 87.45
N SER A 290 7.93 -9.63 87.87
CA SER A 290 7.52 -8.56 86.97
C SER A 290 8.68 -8.08 86.07
N VAL A 291 9.92 -8.01 86.58
CA VAL A 291 11.09 -7.68 85.76
C VAL A 291 11.32 -8.73 84.67
N ILE A 292 11.28 -10.02 85.02
CA ILE A 292 11.45 -11.11 84.05
C ILE A 292 10.36 -11.04 82.97
N PHE A 293 9.11 -10.78 83.37
CA PHE A 293 7.99 -10.65 82.44
C PHE A 293 8.14 -9.44 81.50
N LEU A 294 8.57 -8.29 82.03
CA LEU A 294 8.85 -7.09 81.23
C LEU A 294 9.99 -7.30 80.24
N ASP A 295 11.06 -7.99 80.63
CA ASP A 295 12.18 -8.30 79.72
C ASP A 295 11.73 -9.19 78.55
N GLY A 296 10.91 -10.21 78.83
CA GLY A 296 10.30 -11.04 77.78
C GLY A 296 9.39 -10.22 76.87
N THR A 297 8.57 -9.33 77.44
CA THR A 297 7.68 -8.44 76.67
C THR A 297 8.46 -7.48 75.79
N PHE A 298 9.58 -6.95 76.29
CA PHE A 298 10.46 -6.05 75.55
C PHE A 298 11.10 -6.73 74.34
N GLN A 299 11.52 -7.98 74.49
CA GLN A 299 12.06 -8.77 73.39
C GLN A 299 11.01 -9.00 72.29
N ILE A 300 9.77 -9.33 72.66
CA ILE A 300 8.65 -9.46 71.72
C ILE A 300 8.39 -8.14 70.97
N PHE A 301 8.41 -7.01 71.68
CA PHE A 301 8.21 -5.69 71.06
C PHE A 301 9.29 -5.34 70.04
N LYS A 302 10.55 -5.70 70.30
CA LYS A 302 11.64 -5.53 69.32
C LYS A 302 11.39 -6.32 68.05
N GLU A 303 10.96 -7.57 68.18
CA GLU A 303 10.62 -8.42 67.03
C GLU A 303 9.42 -7.87 66.25
N ILE A 304 8.41 -7.35 66.94
CA ILE A 304 7.26 -6.66 66.32
C ILE A 304 7.72 -5.42 65.54
N ILE A 305 8.55 -4.57 66.13
CA ILE A 305 9.07 -3.35 65.48
C ILE A 305 9.84 -3.71 64.22
N GLU A 306 10.71 -4.72 64.29
CA GLU A 306 11.50 -5.15 63.14
C GLU A 306 10.61 -5.75 62.04
N GLY A 307 9.61 -6.56 62.40
CA GLY A 307 8.61 -7.07 61.48
C GLY A 307 7.82 -5.96 60.77
N ILE A 308 7.42 -4.91 61.50
CA ILE A 308 6.72 -3.76 60.92
C ILE A 308 7.67 -2.95 60.00
N ARG A 309 8.95 -2.79 60.35
CA ARG A 309 9.92 -2.12 59.48
C ARG A 309 10.06 -2.83 58.14
N LEU A 310 10.24 -4.15 58.17
CA LEU A 310 10.30 -4.96 56.96
C LEU A 310 9.01 -4.84 56.13
N LEU A 311 7.85 -4.86 56.79
CA LEU A 311 6.56 -4.64 56.14
C LEU A 311 6.50 -3.27 55.42
N VAL A 312 6.93 -2.19 56.08
CA VAL A 312 6.93 -0.83 55.48
C VAL A 312 7.87 -0.75 54.27
N VAL A 313 9.04 -1.38 54.33
CA VAL A 313 9.98 -1.45 53.20
C VAL A 313 9.36 -2.21 52.03
N ASN A 314 8.75 -3.36 52.30
CA ASN A 314 8.09 -4.18 51.28
C ASN A 314 6.91 -3.44 50.63
N LEU A 315 6.10 -2.73 51.41
CA LEU A 315 5.00 -1.90 50.90
C LEU A 315 5.50 -0.78 49.98
N LYS A 316 6.64 -0.15 50.32
CA LYS A 316 7.26 0.87 49.45
C LYS A 316 7.73 0.27 48.13
N SER A 317 8.30 -0.94 48.15
CA SER A 317 8.71 -1.67 46.94
C SER A 317 7.50 -1.99 46.05
N VAL A 318 6.43 -2.52 46.65
CA VAL A 318 5.16 -2.82 45.96
C VAL A 318 4.57 -1.55 45.34
N HIS A 319 4.55 -0.42 46.07
CA HIS A 319 4.07 0.85 45.54
C HIS A 319 4.84 1.31 44.29
N GLY A 320 6.17 1.17 44.31
CA GLY A 320 7.02 1.45 43.15
C GLY A 320 6.65 0.59 41.94
N GLN A 321 6.52 -0.73 42.13
CA GLN A 321 6.13 -1.66 41.06
C GLN A 321 4.74 -1.33 40.48
N ILE A 322 3.78 -0.95 41.31
CA ILE A 322 2.45 -0.54 40.86
C ILE A 322 2.51 0.74 40.01
N SER A 323 3.37 1.70 40.39
CA SER A 323 3.59 2.91 39.59
C SER A 323 4.16 2.58 38.21
N ASP A 324 5.15 1.69 38.14
CA ASP A 324 5.73 1.20 36.88
C ASP A 324 4.71 0.47 36.01
N PHE A 325 3.81 -0.32 36.62
CA PHE A 325 2.68 -0.92 35.90
C PHE A 325 1.73 0.15 35.34
N GLY A 326 1.41 1.20 36.09
CA GLY A 326 0.58 2.30 35.63
C GLY A 326 1.14 2.96 34.36
N VAL A 327 2.45 3.23 34.34
CA VAL A 327 3.15 3.77 33.15
C VAL A 327 3.10 2.77 31.99
N SER A 328 3.35 1.49 32.26
CA SER A 328 3.35 0.42 31.24
C SER A 328 1.99 0.28 30.56
N PHE A 329 0.90 0.27 31.33
CA PHE A 329 -0.46 0.21 30.79
C PHE A 329 -0.82 1.44 29.97
N SER A 330 -0.43 2.64 30.43
CA SER A 330 -0.63 3.88 29.65
C SER A 330 0.04 3.80 28.27
N LYS A 331 1.28 3.28 28.22
CA LYS A 331 2.00 3.03 26.97
C LYS A 331 1.29 2.00 26.10
N SER A 332 0.86 0.86 26.65
CA SER A 332 0.11 -0.16 25.91
C SER A 332 -1.19 0.38 25.30
N ILE A 333 -1.94 1.22 26.03
CA ILE A 333 -3.15 1.88 25.49
C ILE A 333 -2.79 2.74 24.26
N SER A 334 -1.70 3.51 24.32
CA SER A 334 -1.24 4.33 23.20
C SER A 334 -0.80 3.50 21.99
N GLU A 335 -0.10 2.38 22.23
CA GLU A 335 0.34 1.46 21.17
C GLU A 335 -0.84 0.81 20.47
N VAL A 336 -1.83 0.30 21.22
CA VAL A 336 -3.02 -0.31 20.61
C VAL A 336 -3.83 0.72 19.80
N LYS A 337 -3.95 1.97 20.25
CA LYS A 337 -4.56 3.05 19.45
C LYS A 337 -3.79 3.32 18.15
N SER A 338 -2.46 3.24 18.18
CA SER A 338 -1.64 3.41 16.98
C SER A 338 -1.85 2.28 15.98
N ILE A 339 -1.94 1.04 16.47
CA ILE A 339 -2.26 -0.15 15.66
C ILE A 339 -3.67 -0.02 15.06
N GLN A 340 -4.65 0.45 15.83
CA GLN A 340 -6.00 0.70 15.32
C GLN A 340 -5.99 1.70 14.16
N LYS A 341 -5.24 2.80 14.29
CA LYS A 341 -5.08 3.78 13.21
C LYS A 341 -4.46 3.15 11.96
N LEU A 342 -3.44 2.31 12.12
CA LEU A 342 -2.82 1.59 10.99
C LEU A 342 -3.80 0.64 10.30
N ALA A 343 -4.67 -0.04 11.06
CA ALA A 343 -5.70 -0.90 10.48
C ALA A 343 -6.69 -0.11 9.61
N ILE A 344 -7.10 1.09 10.06
CA ILE A 344 -7.97 1.98 9.29
C ILE A 344 -7.28 2.44 7.99
N GLN A 345 -6.03 2.90 8.09
CA GLN A 345 -5.25 3.33 6.91
C GLN A 345 -5.03 2.20 5.91
N MET A 346 -4.79 0.98 6.40
CA MET A 346 -4.64 -0.21 5.56
C MET A 346 -5.93 -0.52 4.80
N LYS A 347 -7.11 -0.37 5.43
CA LYS A 347 -8.42 -0.53 4.79
C LYS A 347 -8.63 0.49 3.68
N GLU A 348 -8.33 1.76 3.94
CA GLU A 348 -8.43 2.85 2.95
C GLU A 348 -7.52 2.59 1.74
N SER A 349 -6.23 2.30 1.98
CA SER A 349 -5.27 2.02 0.91
C SER A 349 -5.65 0.77 0.10
N THR A 350 -6.17 -0.26 0.75
CA THR A 350 -6.65 -1.48 0.08
C THR A 350 -7.86 -1.20 -0.82
N GLN A 351 -8.78 -0.33 -0.39
CA GLN A 351 -9.91 0.10 -1.22
C GLN A 351 -9.46 0.87 -2.46
N GLU A 352 -8.45 1.74 -2.32
CA GLU A 352 -7.85 2.44 -3.46
C GLU A 352 -7.18 1.48 -4.44
N GLN A 353 -6.44 0.48 -3.95
CA GLN A 353 -5.82 -0.56 -4.77
C GLN A 353 -6.86 -1.37 -5.55
N LEU A 354 -7.94 -1.82 -4.90
CA LEU A 354 -9.04 -2.53 -5.57
C LEU A 354 -9.68 -1.70 -6.69
N SER A 355 -9.83 -0.39 -6.48
CA SER A 355 -10.30 0.54 -7.53
C SER A 355 -9.30 0.63 -8.70
N GLY A 356 -8.00 0.69 -8.39
CA GLY A 356 -6.92 0.63 -9.37
C GLY A 356 -6.93 -0.64 -10.21
N PHE A 357 -7.09 -1.81 -9.58
CA PHE A 357 -7.16 -3.10 -10.28
C PHE A 357 -8.37 -3.17 -11.22
N LYS A 358 -9.54 -2.70 -10.79
CA LYS A 358 -10.72 -2.61 -11.68
C LYS A 358 -10.45 -1.77 -12.94
N LYS A 359 -9.76 -0.63 -12.79
CA LYS A 359 -9.37 0.20 -13.94
C LYS A 359 -8.37 -0.53 -14.86
N ALA A 360 -7.39 -1.23 -14.28
CA ALA A 360 -6.42 -2.00 -15.04
C ALA A 360 -7.07 -3.14 -15.83
N THR A 361 -8.04 -3.85 -15.24
CA THR A 361 -8.84 -4.87 -15.95
C THR A 361 -9.58 -4.28 -17.15
N GLY A 362 -10.20 -3.11 -17.01
CA GLY A 362 -10.84 -2.43 -18.16
C GLY A 362 -9.86 -2.01 -19.27
N LEU A 363 -8.62 -1.67 -18.92
CA LEU A 363 -7.56 -1.42 -19.90
C LEU A 363 -7.13 -2.69 -20.62
N ILE A 364 -7.06 -3.83 -19.92
CA ILE A 364 -6.77 -5.14 -20.51
C ILE A 364 -7.85 -5.51 -21.54
N ASP A 365 -9.12 -5.31 -21.22
CA ASP A 365 -10.22 -5.56 -22.15
C ASP A 365 -10.09 -4.71 -23.42
N SER A 366 -9.72 -3.44 -23.27
CA SER A 366 -9.48 -2.53 -24.39
C SER A 366 -8.26 -2.95 -25.24
N MET A 367 -7.19 -3.44 -24.59
CA MET A 367 -6.01 -3.97 -25.28
C MET A 367 -6.34 -5.24 -26.08
N ASN A 368 -7.15 -6.14 -25.53
CA ASN A 368 -7.61 -7.34 -26.24
C ASN A 368 -8.42 -6.96 -27.48
N LEU A 369 -9.32 -5.96 -27.38
CA LEU A 369 -10.07 -5.45 -28.53
C LEU A 369 -9.13 -4.89 -29.62
N ASN A 370 -8.17 -4.03 -29.24
CA ASN A 370 -7.21 -3.48 -30.19
C ASN A 370 -6.33 -4.56 -30.84
N THR A 371 -5.97 -5.60 -30.08
CA THR A 371 -5.19 -6.73 -30.59
C THR A 371 -5.95 -7.48 -31.67
N THR A 372 -7.25 -7.74 -31.46
CA THR A 372 -8.13 -8.32 -32.48
C THR A 372 -8.17 -7.46 -33.74
N ASN A 373 -8.34 -6.14 -33.59
CA ASN A 373 -8.35 -5.20 -34.73
C ASN A 373 -7.02 -5.21 -35.50
N PHE A 374 -5.86 -5.33 -34.81
CA PHE A 374 -4.56 -5.46 -35.46
C PHE A 374 -4.43 -6.75 -36.26
N MET A 375 -4.94 -7.88 -35.74
CA MET A 375 -4.94 -9.15 -36.47
C MET A 375 -5.79 -9.07 -37.73
N GLU A 376 -6.99 -8.51 -37.64
CA GLU A 376 -7.89 -8.29 -38.79
C GLU A 376 -7.24 -7.38 -39.83
N THR A 377 -6.69 -6.23 -39.41
CA THR A 377 -6.00 -5.29 -40.31
C THR A 377 -4.79 -5.96 -40.99
N ALA A 378 -4.02 -6.77 -40.26
CA ALA A 378 -2.89 -7.50 -40.82
C ALA A 378 -3.34 -8.50 -41.89
N GLU A 379 -4.44 -9.21 -41.65
CA GLU A 379 -5.02 -10.18 -42.60
C GLU A 379 -5.56 -9.48 -43.86
N GLU A 380 -6.28 -8.37 -43.70
CA GLU A 380 -6.77 -7.55 -44.81
C GLU A 380 -5.61 -7.03 -45.68
N LEU A 381 -4.57 -6.47 -45.06
CA LEU A 381 -3.38 -6.00 -45.78
C LEU A 381 -2.71 -7.14 -46.54
N LYS A 382 -2.58 -8.32 -45.92
CA LYS A 382 -1.99 -9.50 -46.57
C LYS A 382 -2.80 -9.94 -47.79
N GLY A 383 -4.13 -9.95 -47.68
CA GLY A 383 -5.05 -10.24 -48.78
C GLY A 383 -4.97 -9.21 -49.91
N ALA A 384 -4.97 -7.92 -49.56
CA ALA A 384 -4.84 -6.82 -50.52
C ALA A 384 -3.51 -6.89 -51.28
N MET A 385 -2.39 -7.21 -50.61
CA MET A 385 -1.10 -7.35 -51.25
C MET A 385 -1.03 -8.58 -52.17
N ALA A 386 -1.64 -9.70 -51.79
CA ALA A 386 -1.75 -10.87 -52.68
C ALA A 386 -2.54 -10.56 -53.96
N SER A 387 -3.60 -9.74 -53.85
CA SER A 387 -4.37 -9.27 -55.01
C SER A 387 -3.53 -8.34 -55.91
N LEU A 388 -2.81 -7.37 -55.34
CA LEU A 388 -1.90 -6.49 -56.07
C LEU A 388 -0.77 -7.25 -56.78
N GLU A 389 -0.20 -8.26 -56.13
CA GLU A 389 0.84 -9.13 -56.71
C GLU A 389 0.28 -9.89 -57.93
N ASN A 390 -0.95 -10.39 -57.84
CA ASN A 390 -1.63 -11.03 -58.98
C ASN A 390 -1.93 -10.05 -60.12
N VAL A 391 -2.37 -8.83 -59.83
CA VAL A 391 -2.63 -7.80 -60.85
C VAL A 391 -1.35 -7.38 -61.56
N THR A 392 -0.27 -7.11 -60.81
CA THR A 392 1.03 -6.74 -61.37
C THR A 392 1.65 -7.88 -62.19
N LYS A 393 1.44 -9.14 -61.80
CA LYS A 393 1.86 -10.31 -62.58
C LYS A 393 1.10 -10.44 -63.90
N ARG A 394 -0.23 -10.40 -63.88
CA ARG A 394 -1.05 -10.44 -65.10
C ARG A 394 -0.72 -9.30 -66.06
N PHE A 395 -0.40 -8.13 -65.51
CA PHE A 395 0.03 -6.99 -66.28
C PHE A 395 1.41 -7.20 -66.92
N SER A 396 2.32 -7.90 -66.23
CA SER A 396 3.62 -8.33 -66.80
C SER A 396 3.41 -9.25 -68.00
N ASP A 397 2.57 -10.26 -67.85
CA ASP A 397 2.31 -11.25 -68.90
C ASP A 397 1.69 -10.60 -70.15
N SER A 398 0.91 -9.52 -69.97
CA SER A 398 0.29 -8.77 -71.07
C SER A 398 1.23 -7.76 -71.75
N LEU A 399 2.31 -7.33 -71.10
CA LEU A 399 3.31 -6.44 -71.70
C LEU A 399 4.36 -7.21 -72.52
N GLU A 400 4.54 -8.49 -72.22
CA GLU A 400 5.47 -9.39 -72.93
C GLU A 400 4.82 -10.08 -74.15
N SER A 401 3.49 -10.08 -74.26
CA SER A 401 2.71 -10.57 -75.41
C SER A 401 2.46 -9.48 -76.45
#